data_AF-A0A8S2TQA1-F1
#
_entry.id   AF-A0A8S2TQA1-F1
#
_cell.length_a   1.000
_cell.length_b   1.000
_cell.length_c   1.000
_cell.angle_alpha   90.00
_cell.angle_beta   90.00
_cell.angle_gamma   90.00
#
_symmetry.space_group_name_H-M   'P 1'
#
loop_
_entity.id
_entity.type
_entity.pdbx_description
1 polymer ?
#
loop_
_entity_poly.entity_id
_entity_poly.type
_entity_poly.pdbx_seq_one_letter_code
_entity_poly.pdbx_strand_id
1 'polypeptide(L)'
;DNESKDDDNDEQSQSLIESDFMYKASQIKINNQDEDSLQLENFQRLSTMKNIIFLDLENFSRFFQHLINPLPDQTYVIAFQASNMKWKPPKNDLVYENLLNLNNFQSMRPSGNRHDAADFALVLTFGKLHGLLPKSIPFTIISGDKGFIEVIHQLKSSYRRINWINPHQISFEDLNQILKISSTTS
;
A
#
# COMPACT_ATOMS: atom_id res chain seq x y z
N ASP A 1 62.15 1.28 -29.81
CA ASP A 1 61.35 0.38 -28.96
C ASP A 1 60.83 1.12 -27.75
N ASN A 2 59.53 0.98 -27.51
CA ASN A 2 58.71 1.51 -26.40
C ASN A 2 57.87 2.76 -26.71
N GLU A 3 56.83 2.58 -27.52
CA GLU A 3 55.54 3.24 -27.35
C GLU A 3 54.49 2.13 -27.23
N SER A 4 53.61 2.22 -26.21
CA SER A 4 52.33 1.50 -25.99
C SER A 4 52.21 0.86 -24.59
N LYS A 5 51.91 1.64 -23.55
CA LYS A 5 51.43 1.10 -22.26
C LYS A 5 50.40 1.96 -21.49
N ASP A 6 49.88 3.04 -22.08
CA ASP A 6 49.00 3.96 -21.34
C ASP A 6 47.53 3.99 -21.82
N ASP A 7 47.17 3.29 -22.91
CA ASP A 7 45.80 3.34 -23.46
C ASP A 7 44.84 2.24 -22.94
N ASP A 8 45.36 1.13 -22.38
CA ASP A 8 44.53 -0.02 -21.96
C ASP A 8 43.79 0.19 -20.62
N ASN A 9 44.26 1.12 -19.77
CA ASN A 9 43.67 1.35 -18.44
C ASN A 9 42.40 2.21 -18.48
N ASP A 10 42.28 3.08 -19.48
CA ASP A 10 41.13 3.98 -19.60
C ASP A 10 39.93 3.26 -20.23
N GLU A 11 40.14 2.34 -21.19
CA GLU A 11 39.07 1.51 -21.75
C GLU A 11 38.51 0.50 -20.73
N GLN A 12 39.35 -0.13 -19.90
CA GLN A 12 38.87 -0.99 -18.82
C GLN A 12 38.06 -0.21 -17.78
N SER A 13 38.50 1.00 -17.43
CA SER A 13 37.78 1.86 -16.48
C SER A 13 36.43 2.33 -17.04
N GLN A 14 36.37 2.68 -18.32
CA GLN A 14 35.12 3.04 -19.00
C GLN A 14 34.15 1.87 -19.12
N SER A 15 34.65 0.66 -19.46
CA SER A 15 33.81 -0.54 -19.54
C SER A 15 33.19 -0.93 -18.19
N LEU A 16 33.94 -0.74 -17.09
CA LEU A 16 33.45 -0.95 -15.73
C LEU A 16 32.35 0.07 -15.36
N ILE A 17 32.53 1.34 -15.73
CA ILE A 17 31.53 2.40 -15.50
C ILE A 17 30.27 2.16 -16.34
N GLU A 18 30.41 1.75 -17.60
CA GLU A 18 29.26 1.38 -18.44
C GLU A 18 28.55 0.13 -17.91
N SER A 19 29.28 -0.86 -17.40
CA SER A 19 28.67 -2.05 -16.81
C SER A 19 27.90 -1.73 -15.53
N ASP A 20 28.41 -0.84 -14.68
CA ASP A 20 27.73 -0.40 -13.46
C ASP A 20 26.56 0.54 -13.76
N PHE A 21 26.67 1.38 -14.79
CA PHE A 21 25.56 2.19 -15.29
C PHE A 21 24.46 1.31 -15.89
N MET A 22 24.81 0.29 -16.67
CA MET A 22 23.86 -0.66 -17.26
C MET A 22 23.24 -1.57 -16.20
N TYR A 23 23.98 -1.94 -15.15
CA TYR A 23 23.43 -2.65 -13.99
C TYR A 23 22.47 -1.75 -13.20
N LYS A 24 22.83 -0.50 -12.91
CA LYS A 24 21.92 0.45 -12.26
C LYS A 24 20.70 0.76 -13.13
N ALA A 25 20.89 0.90 -14.45
CA ALA A 25 19.80 1.10 -15.40
C ALA A 25 18.91 -0.13 -15.54
N SER A 26 19.46 -1.36 -15.39
CA SER A 26 18.65 -2.58 -15.35
C SER A 26 17.88 -2.70 -14.04
N GLN A 27 18.45 -2.31 -12.89
CA GLN A 27 17.71 -2.17 -11.63
C GLN A 27 16.60 -1.11 -11.72
N ILE A 28 16.80 -0.03 -12.46
CA ILE A 28 15.78 1.01 -12.71
C ILE A 28 14.72 0.54 -13.71
N LYS A 29 15.09 -0.26 -14.71
CA LYS A 29 14.14 -0.83 -15.70
C LYS A 29 13.27 -1.94 -15.12
N ILE A 30 13.78 -2.71 -14.16
CA ILE A 30 12.98 -3.67 -13.37
C ILE A 30 11.80 -2.97 -12.67
N ASN A 31 11.90 -1.66 -12.38
CA ASN A 31 10.80 -0.93 -11.74
C ASN A 31 9.71 -0.39 -12.69
N ASN A 32 9.85 -0.44 -14.02
CA ASN A 32 8.89 0.23 -14.92
C ASN A 32 8.21 -0.69 -15.95
N GLN A 33 8.69 -1.92 -16.17
CA GLN A 33 8.00 -2.89 -17.05
C GLN A 33 7.16 -3.91 -16.27
N ASP A 34 7.38 -4.06 -14.96
CA ASP A 34 6.66 -4.98 -14.09
C ASP A 34 5.44 -4.35 -13.40
N GLU A 35 5.24 -3.03 -13.52
CA GLU A 35 4.10 -2.35 -12.90
C GLU A 35 2.77 -2.86 -13.45
N ASP A 36 2.64 -3.14 -14.75
CA ASP A 36 1.35 -3.58 -15.33
C ASP A 36 1.05 -5.07 -15.05
N SER A 37 2.06 -5.94 -15.03
CA SER A 37 1.89 -7.37 -14.68
C SER A 37 1.68 -7.57 -13.19
N LEU A 38 2.43 -6.85 -12.34
CA LEU A 38 2.18 -6.79 -10.89
C LEU A 38 0.83 -6.13 -10.59
N GLN A 39 0.41 -5.10 -11.34
CA GLN A 39 -0.92 -4.51 -11.18
C GLN A 39 -2.04 -5.49 -11.59
N LEU A 40 -1.85 -6.34 -12.60
CA LEU A 40 -2.84 -7.33 -13.02
C LEU A 40 -2.96 -8.51 -12.05
N GLU A 41 -1.84 -9.06 -11.57
CA GLU A 41 -1.85 -10.12 -10.54
C GLU A 41 -2.38 -9.60 -9.20
N ASN A 42 -2.00 -8.38 -8.82
CA ASN A 42 -2.59 -7.70 -7.67
C ASN A 42 -4.09 -7.48 -7.89
N PHE A 43 -4.53 -7.10 -9.10
CA PHE A 43 -5.94 -6.89 -9.37
C PHE A 43 -6.76 -8.19 -9.28
N GLN A 44 -6.29 -9.28 -9.90
CA GLN A 44 -6.97 -10.57 -9.82
C GLN A 44 -7.09 -11.01 -8.36
N ARG A 45 -6.02 -10.89 -7.58
CA ARG A 45 -6.05 -11.18 -6.15
C ARG A 45 -7.05 -10.29 -5.40
N LEU A 46 -6.98 -8.97 -5.57
CA LEU A 46 -7.86 -8.01 -4.91
C LEU A 46 -9.34 -8.24 -5.27
N SER A 47 -9.63 -8.74 -6.48
CA SER A 47 -10.98 -9.08 -6.92
C SER A 47 -11.59 -10.29 -6.19
N THR A 48 -10.77 -11.11 -5.52
CA THR A 48 -11.21 -12.24 -4.70
C THR A 48 -11.36 -11.90 -3.21
N MET A 49 -11.01 -10.67 -2.82
CA MET A 49 -11.07 -10.24 -1.42
C MET A 49 -12.50 -9.97 -0.99
N LYS A 50 -12.78 -10.19 0.29
CA LYS A 50 -14.07 -9.87 0.93
C LYS A 50 -14.09 -8.49 1.57
N ASN A 51 -12.93 -7.87 1.75
CA ASN A 51 -12.82 -6.51 2.26
C ASN A 51 -11.45 -5.93 1.87
N ILE A 52 -11.43 -4.63 1.57
CA ILE A 52 -10.18 -3.88 1.40
C ILE A 52 -10.15 -2.73 2.41
N ILE A 53 -9.10 -2.72 3.22
CA ILE A 53 -8.85 -1.70 4.23
C ILE A 53 -7.78 -0.74 3.70
N PHE A 54 -8.12 0.55 3.64
CA PHE A 54 -7.21 1.65 3.38
C PHE A 54 -6.83 2.25 4.72
N LEU A 55 -5.60 1.97 5.16
CA LEU A 55 -5.10 2.36 6.48
C LEU A 55 -4.19 3.58 6.35
N ASP A 56 -4.56 4.67 7.00
CA ASP A 56 -3.70 5.83 7.18
C ASP A 56 -2.81 5.61 8.42
N LEU A 57 -1.52 5.36 8.18
CA LEU A 57 -0.54 5.10 9.24
C LEU A 57 -0.12 6.37 9.98
N GLU A 58 -0.30 7.56 9.41
CA GLU A 58 -0.01 8.80 10.12
C GLU A 58 -1.04 9.04 11.23
N ASN A 59 -2.31 8.74 10.92
CA ASN A 59 -3.39 8.83 11.89
C ASN A 59 -3.41 7.61 12.82
N PHE A 60 -3.06 6.41 12.34
CA PHE A 60 -3.14 5.19 13.15
C PHE A 60 -1.95 4.23 13.03
N SER A 61 -0.76 4.75 13.31
CA SER A 61 0.51 4.01 13.25
C SER A 61 0.56 2.71 14.08
N ARG A 62 -0.25 2.62 15.13
CA ARG A 62 -0.33 1.45 16.04
C ARG A 62 -1.50 0.52 15.73
N PHE A 63 -2.11 0.60 14.55
CA PHE A 63 -3.26 -0.20 14.14
C PHE A 63 -3.19 -1.67 14.59
N PHE A 64 -2.12 -2.38 14.25
CA PHE A 64 -1.97 -3.82 14.57
C PHE A 64 -1.95 -4.11 16.07
N GLN A 65 -1.36 -3.22 16.88
CA GLN A 65 -1.31 -3.38 18.34
C GLN A 65 -2.68 -3.26 19.01
N HIS A 66 -3.68 -2.74 18.29
CA HIS A 66 -5.05 -2.56 18.77
C HIS A 66 -6.01 -3.64 18.23
N LEU A 67 -5.51 -4.58 17.44
CA LEU A 67 -6.28 -5.75 16.99
C LEU A 67 -6.16 -6.85 18.04
N ILE A 68 -7.30 -7.23 18.61
CA ILE A 68 -7.40 -8.30 19.61
C ILE A 68 -7.62 -9.63 18.89
N ASN A 69 -8.31 -9.59 17.75
CA ASN A 69 -8.59 -10.75 16.92
C ASN A 69 -7.90 -10.62 15.55
N PRO A 70 -7.64 -11.74 14.87
CA PRO A 70 -7.28 -11.72 13.46
C PRO A 70 -8.31 -10.95 12.63
N LEU A 71 -7.83 -10.28 11.58
CA LEU A 71 -8.74 -9.74 10.58
C LEU A 71 -9.51 -10.88 9.91
N PRO A 72 -10.76 -10.64 9.48
CA PRO A 72 -11.54 -11.64 8.76
C PRO A 72 -10.81 -12.17 7.52
N ASP A 73 -11.10 -13.42 7.18
CA ASP A 73 -10.53 -14.07 5.99
C ASP A 73 -10.75 -13.23 4.73
N GLN A 74 -9.75 -13.25 3.84
CA GLN A 74 -9.76 -12.48 2.59
C GLN A 74 -9.93 -10.97 2.80
N THR A 75 -9.40 -10.45 3.92
CA THR A 75 -9.19 -9.00 4.12
C THR A 75 -7.81 -8.62 3.59
N TYR A 76 -7.76 -7.60 2.74
CA TYR A 76 -6.52 -7.00 2.25
C TYR A 76 -6.32 -5.62 2.85
N VAL A 77 -5.10 -5.31 3.30
CA VAL A 77 -4.76 -4.02 3.91
C VAL A 77 -3.75 -3.28 3.04
N ILE A 78 -4.12 -2.07 2.61
CA ILE A 78 -3.23 -1.12 1.92
C ILE A 78 -2.95 0.02 2.90
N ALA A 79 -1.70 0.13 3.34
CA ALA A 79 -1.28 1.08 4.36
C ALA A 79 -0.48 2.23 3.74
N PHE A 80 -0.92 3.47 3.98
CA PHE A 80 -0.34 4.70 3.45
C PHE A 80 0.43 5.41 4.56
N GLN A 81 1.61 5.93 4.23
CA GLN A 81 2.46 6.70 5.15
C GLN A 81 3.10 7.87 4.39
N ALA A 82 3.28 9.04 5.02
CA ALA A 82 4.08 10.12 4.44
C ALA A 82 5.52 9.69 4.12
N SER A 83 6.14 10.36 3.17
CA SER A 83 7.51 10.03 2.74
C SER A 83 8.56 10.27 3.83
N ASN A 84 8.31 11.20 4.75
CA ASN A 84 9.16 11.48 5.90
C ASN A 84 8.84 10.61 7.14
N MET A 85 7.74 9.87 7.11
CA MET A 85 7.37 8.96 8.19
C MET A 85 8.18 7.67 8.08
N LYS A 86 8.83 7.29 9.19
CA LYS A 86 9.49 5.98 9.32
C LYS A 86 8.59 5.05 10.12
N TRP A 87 7.43 4.69 9.55
CA TRP A 87 6.62 3.64 10.15
C TRP A 87 7.45 2.35 10.21
N LYS A 88 7.45 1.72 11.38
CA LYS A 88 8.14 0.46 11.60
C LYS A 88 7.08 -0.63 11.77
N PRO A 89 7.13 -1.70 10.97
CA PRO A 89 6.29 -2.86 11.20
C PRO A 89 6.35 -3.33 12.65
N PRO A 90 5.22 -3.74 13.23
CA PRO A 90 5.22 -4.35 14.56
C PRO A 90 6.03 -5.66 14.50
N LYS A 91 6.74 -5.97 15.59
CA LYS A 91 7.52 -7.20 15.72
C LYS A 91 6.72 -8.22 16.53
N ASN A 92 6.75 -9.49 16.12
CA ASN A 92 6.05 -10.58 16.79
C ASN A 92 4.54 -10.33 16.94
N ASP A 93 3.93 -9.71 15.92
CA ASP A 93 2.50 -9.40 15.87
C ASP A 93 1.81 -10.40 14.95
N LEU A 94 0.98 -11.25 15.54
CA LEU A 94 0.38 -12.39 14.84
C LEU A 94 -0.53 -11.95 13.68
N VAL A 95 -1.22 -10.81 13.82
CA VAL A 95 -2.13 -10.33 12.77
C VAL A 95 -1.34 -9.80 11.60
N TYR A 96 -0.30 -9.00 11.87
CA TYR A 96 0.60 -8.49 10.84
C TYR A 96 1.34 -9.63 10.13
N GLU A 97 1.90 -10.58 10.87
CA GLU A 97 2.60 -11.74 10.30
C GLU A 97 1.68 -12.61 9.43
N ASN A 98 0.44 -12.83 9.87
CA ASN A 98 -0.55 -13.56 9.06
C ASN A 98 -0.84 -12.85 7.73
N LEU A 99 -1.02 -11.52 7.75
CA LEU A 99 -1.22 -10.76 6.51
C LEU A 99 -0.02 -10.86 5.57
N LEU A 100 1.21 -10.83 6.08
CA LEU A 100 2.41 -11.01 5.26
C LEU A 100 2.48 -12.41 4.65
N ASN A 101 2.25 -13.45 5.46
CA ASN A 101 2.27 -14.84 5.00
C ASN A 101 1.22 -15.11 3.92
N LEU A 102 0.07 -14.45 4.03
CA LEU A 102 -1.00 -14.54 3.05
C LEU A 102 -0.80 -13.62 1.84
N ASN A 103 0.21 -12.74 1.83
CA ASN A 103 0.36 -11.66 0.84
C ASN A 103 -0.90 -10.76 0.76
N ASN A 104 -1.43 -10.37 1.93
CA ASN A 104 -2.62 -9.54 2.13
C ASN A 104 -2.31 -8.16 2.72
N PHE A 105 -1.04 -7.74 2.68
CA PHE A 105 -0.62 -6.44 3.16
C PHE A 105 0.28 -5.76 2.13
N GLN A 106 -0.01 -4.50 1.83
CA GLN A 106 0.83 -3.64 1.02
C GLN A 106 1.08 -2.32 1.75
N SER A 107 2.33 -1.90 1.82
CA SER A 107 2.68 -0.55 2.28
C SER A 107 2.99 0.33 1.07
N MET A 108 2.34 1.49 1.00
CA MET A 108 2.53 2.49 -0.03
C MET A 108 3.23 3.71 0.56
N ARG A 109 4.29 4.17 -0.12
CA ARG A 109 4.91 5.47 0.13
C ARG A 109 4.60 6.37 -1.06
N PRO A 110 4.09 7.59 -0.84
CA PRO A 110 3.90 8.53 -1.91
C PRO A 110 5.26 8.97 -2.46
N SER A 111 5.30 9.30 -3.74
CA SER A 111 6.49 9.85 -4.41
C SER A 111 6.79 11.31 -4.01
N GLY A 112 5.84 11.99 -3.35
CA GLY A 112 5.95 13.38 -2.93
C GLY A 112 6.28 13.55 -1.44
N ASN A 113 6.86 14.71 -1.10
CA ASN A 113 7.27 15.06 0.28
C ASN A 113 6.36 16.07 0.97
N ARG A 114 5.22 16.40 0.34
CA ARG A 114 4.23 17.29 0.94
C ARG A 114 3.45 16.54 2.01
N HIS A 115 2.97 17.29 3.00
CA HIS A 115 2.16 16.74 4.10
C HIS A 115 0.89 16.02 3.62
N ASP A 116 0.33 16.43 2.49
CA ASP A 116 -0.90 15.88 1.88
C ASP A 116 -0.63 14.71 0.92
N ALA A 117 0.63 14.31 0.73
CA ALA A 117 0.99 13.34 -0.31
C ALA A 117 0.46 11.93 -0.01
N ALA A 118 0.41 11.53 1.26
CA ALA A 118 -0.15 10.23 1.66
C ALA A 118 -1.66 10.18 1.43
N ASP A 119 -2.38 11.25 1.77
CA ASP A 119 -3.82 11.39 1.55
C ASP A 119 -4.15 11.31 0.05
N PHE A 120 -3.40 12.03 -0.79
CA PHE A 120 -3.57 11.94 -2.24
C PHE A 120 -3.32 10.53 -2.77
N ALA A 121 -2.25 9.86 -2.31
CA ALA A 121 -1.99 8.47 -2.72
C ALA A 121 -3.14 7.54 -2.31
N LEU A 122 -3.69 7.73 -1.11
CA LEU A 122 -4.86 6.98 -0.64
C LEU A 122 -6.07 7.24 -1.54
N VAL A 123 -6.46 8.50 -1.77
CA VAL A 123 -7.63 8.85 -2.59
C VAL A 123 -7.49 8.36 -4.03
N LEU A 124 -6.31 8.49 -4.64
CA LEU A 124 -6.06 8.01 -6.00
C LEU A 124 -6.15 6.49 -6.09
N THR A 125 -5.55 5.78 -5.13
CA THR A 125 -5.61 4.31 -5.07
C THR A 125 -7.03 3.83 -4.81
N PHE A 126 -7.74 4.49 -3.89
CA PHE A 126 -9.13 4.23 -3.57
C PHE A 126 -10.03 4.40 -4.80
N GLY A 127 -9.90 5.52 -5.52
CA GLY A 127 -10.67 5.80 -6.73
C GLY A 127 -10.40 4.78 -7.84
N LYS A 128 -9.11 4.45 -8.08
CA LYS A 128 -8.69 3.42 -9.05
C LYS A 128 -9.34 2.08 -8.73
N LEU A 129 -9.18 1.58 -7.49
CA LEU A 129 -9.74 0.29 -7.08
C LEU A 129 -11.27 0.30 -7.03
N HIS A 130 -11.88 1.44 -6.68
CA HIS A 130 -13.33 1.57 -6.69
C HIS A 130 -13.88 1.36 -8.09
N GLY A 131 -13.25 1.94 -9.10
CA GLY A 131 -13.60 1.80 -10.52
C GLY A 131 -13.37 0.40 -11.08
N LEU A 132 -12.28 -0.26 -10.66
CA LEU A 132 -11.88 -1.55 -11.24
C LEU A 132 -12.51 -2.77 -10.55
N LEU A 133 -12.64 -2.79 -9.22
CA LEU A 133 -13.05 -3.99 -8.49
C LEU A 133 -14.58 -4.22 -8.49
N PRO A 134 -15.06 -5.46 -8.30
CA PRO A 134 -16.48 -5.73 -8.11
C PRO A 134 -17.08 -4.91 -6.96
N LYS A 135 -18.28 -4.34 -7.15
CA LYS A 135 -18.94 -3.49 -6.13
C LYS A 135 -19.40 -4.27 -4.89
N SER A 136 -19.45 -5.60 -4.97
CA SER A 136 -19.71 -6.50 -3.84
C SER A 136 -18.60 -6.48 -2.78
N ILE A 137 -17.38 -6.03 -3.13
CA ILE A 137 -16.27 -5.94 -2.19
C ILE A 137 -16.39 -4.62 -1.40
N PRO A 138 -16.70 -4.64 -0.10
CA PRO A 138 -16.70 -3.43 0.71
C PRO A 138 -15.30 -2.83 0.85
N PHE A 139 -15.24 -1.51 0.94
CA PHE A 139 -14.01 -0.78 1.29
C PHE A 139 -14.16 -0.16 2.67
N THR A 140 -13.06 -0.12 3.43
CA THR A 140 -13.01 0.51 4.75
C THR A 140 -11.81 1.46 4.79
N ILE A 141 -12.06 2.75 5.03
CA ILE A 141 -11.01 3.75 5.29
C ILE A 141 -10.84 3.87 6.80
N ILE A 142 -9.61 3.72 7.29
CA ILE A 142 -9.26 3.95 8.70
C ILE A 142 -8.35 5.17 8.74
N SER A 143 -8.92 6.31 9.11
CA SER A 143 -8.21 7.57 9.26
C SER A 143 -9.00 8.50 10.19
N GLY A 144 -8.27 9.36 10.91
CA GLY A 144 -8.85 10.43 11.70
C GLY A 144 -9.22 11.66 10.88
N ASP A 145 -8.74 11.76 9.64
CA ASP A 145 -9.02 12.91 8.76
C ASP A 145 -10.46 12.84 8.22
N LYS A 146 -11.16 13.95 8.41
CA LYS A 146 -12.54 14.17 7.93
C LYS A 146 -12.57 14.45 6.42
N GLY A 147 -11.45 14.80 5.79
CA GLY A 147 -11.35 14.95 4.34
C GLY A 147 -11.83 13.70 3.58
N PHE A 148 -11.62 12.51 4.14
CA PHE A 148 -12.10 11.26 3.54
C PHE A 148 -13.63 11.09 3.57
N ILE A 149 -14.34 11.80 4.45
CA ILE A 149 -15.82 11.81 4.44
C ILE A 149 -16.32 12.42 3.13
N GLU A 150 -15.64 13.47 2.63
CA GLU A 150 -16.01 14.08 1.34
C GLU A 150 -15.75 13.14 0.17
N VAL A 151 -14.68 12.33 0.22
CA VAL A 151 -14.43 11.28 -0.77
C VAL A 151 -15.60 10.29 -0.81
N ILE A 152 -16.09 9.88 0.37
CA ILE A 152 -17.27 8.98 0.47
C ILE A 152 -18.53 9.67 -0.04
N HIS A 153 -18.71 10.96 0.24
CA HIS A 153 -19.84 11.74 -0.26
C HIS A 153 -19.90 11.76 -1.78
N GLN A 154 -18.78 11.92 -2.48
CA GLN A 154 -18.71 11.86 -3.94
C GLN A 154 -19.11 10.49 -4.51
N LEU A 155 -19.04 9.44 -3.69
CA LEU A 155 -19.31 8.06 -4.09
C LEU A 155 -20.61 7.51 -3.48
N LYS A 156 -21.45 8.35 -2.87
CA LYS A 156 -22.74 7.94 -2.27
C LYS A 156 -23.69 7.24 -3.24
N SER A 157 -23.64 7.60 -4.53
CA SER A 157 -24.43 6.93 -5.58
C SER A 157 -23.82 5.60 -6.04
N SER A 158 -22.61 5.27 -5.59
CA SER A 158 -21.99 3.99 -5.91
C SER A 158 -22.59 2.89 -5.03
N TYR A 159 -23.08 1.81 -5.64
CA TYR A 159 -23.62 0.65 -4.94
C TYR A 159 -22.57 -0.14 -4.12
N ARG A 160 -21.36 0.40 -3.92
CA ARG A 160 -20.33 -0.22 -3.08
C ARG A 160 -20.52 0.24 -1.64
N ARG A 161 -20.47 -0.68 -0.69
CA ARG A 161 -20.39 -0.35 0.73
C ARG A 161 -19.02 0.25 1.05
N ILE A 162 -19.02 1.46 1.59
CA ILE A 162 -17.80 2.16 2.01
C ILE A 162 -17.95 2.57 3.48
N ASN A 163 -17.05 2.11 4.33
CA ASN A 163 -16.99 2.46 5.75
C ASN A 163 -15.85 3.46 5.98
N TRP A 164 -16.07 4.46 6.83
CA TRP A 164 -15.00 5.28 7.38
C TRP A 164 -14.98 5.12 8.89
N ILE A 165 -13.79 4.87 9.42
CA ILE A 165 -13.55 4.61 10.83
C ILE A 165 -12.52 5.62 11.32
N ASN A 166 -12.92 6.46 12.26
CA ASN A 166 -12.00 7.33 12.99
C ASN A 166 -11.44 6.58 14.21
N PRO A 167 -10.17 6.16 14.18
CA PRO A 167 -9.58 5.35 15.27
C PRO A 167 -9.41 6.14 16.58
N HIS A 168 -9.51 7.47 16.55
CA HIS A 168 -9.41 8.31 17.76
C HIS A 168 -10.75 8.47 18.50
N GLN A 169 -11.85 7.97 17.94
CA GLN A 169 -13.20 8.18 18.45
C GLN A 169 -13.94 6.88 18.80
N ILE A 170 -13.26 5.74 18.70
CA ILE A 170 -13.83 4.43 18.95
C ILE A 170 -13.00 3.65 19.96
N SER A 171 -13.64 2.74 20.70
CA SER A 171 -12.91 1.78 21.53
C SER A 171 -12.25 0.70 20.64
N PHE A 172 -11.27 -0.01 21.20
CA PHE A 172 -10.60 -1.08 20.46
C PHE A 172 -11.51 -2.30 20.28
N GLU A 173 -12.38 -2.57 21.24
CA GLU A 173 -13.42 -3.58 21.13
C GLU A 173 -14.38 -3.28 19.97
N ASP A 174 -14.84 -2.02 19.86
CA ASP A 174 -15.72 -1.58 18.77
C ASP A 174 -15.01 -1.66 17.41
N LEU A 175 -13.72 -1.28 17.33
CA LEU A 175 -12.91 -1.44 16.12
C LEU A 175 -12.91 -2.90 15.64
N ASN A 176 -12.61 -3.84 16.54
CA ASN A 176 -12.54 -5.26 16.21
C ASN A 176 -13.92 -5.78 15.75
N GLN A 177 -15.00 -5.33 16.37
CA GLN A 177 -16.36 -5.71 15.97
C GLN A 177 -16.73 -5.15 14.59
N ILE A 178 -16.45 -3.87 14.33
CA ILE A 178 -16.75 -3.22 13.03
C ILE A 178 -15.98 -3.91 11.91
N LEU A 179 -14.69 -4.18 12.12
CA LEU A 179 -13.86 -4.88 11.12
C LEU A 179 -14.40 -6.28 10.82
N LYS A 180 -14.92 -7.00 11.82
CA LYS A 180 -15.56 -8.32 11.64
C LYS A 180 -16.90 -8.29 10.91
N ILE A 181 -17.70 -7.25 11.11
CA ILE A 181 -19.01 -7.10 10.45
C ILE A 181 -18.82 -6.63 9.00
N SER A 182 -17.81 -5.80 8.75
CA SER A 182 -17.51 -5.26 7.42
C SER A 182 -17.29 -6.36 6.36
N SER A 183 -16.87 -7.55 6.78
CA SER A 183 -16.60 -8.72 5.93
C SER A 183 -17.75 -9.74 5.80
N THR A 184 -18.80 -9.67 6.63
CA THR A 184 -19.81 -10.75 6.76
C THR A 184 -21.17 -10.46 6.13
N THR A 185 -21.36 -9.27 5.56
CA THR A 185 -22.60 -8.90 4.86
C THR A 185 -22.41 -9.01 3.34
N SER A 186 -22.53 -10.22 2.82
CA SER A 186 -22.75 -10.52 1.39
C SER A 186 -24.24 -10.59 1.10
#